data_AF-A0A5J4Q9X8-F1
#
_entry.id   AF-A0A5J4Q9X8-F1
#
_cell.length_a   1.000
_cell.length_b   1.000
_cell.length_c   1.000
_cell.angle_alpha   90.00
_cell.angle_beta   90.00
_cell.angle_gamma   90.00
#
_symmetry.space_group_name_H-M   'P 1'
#
loop_
_entity.id
_entity.type
_entity.pdbx_description
1 polymer ?
#
loop_
_entity_poly.entity_id
_entity_poly.type
_entity_poly.pdbx_seq_one_letter_code
_entity_poly.pdbx_strand_id
1 'polypeptide(L)'
;MLQSIELTNFKSIKKHRFPLRKLNLLLGLNGTGKSSFIQSLLLFRQSDITSKYKMEGVKSDTGIIINDYDTLKLNGDYVHIGTTKDARYQYCKKGACIGFTFQFNGDDGFVLECDYEFESDILNYRAFELPGFISGRKVSPPFFSNRLKKPEALFS
;
A
#
# COMPACT_ATOMS: atom_id res chain seq x y z
N MET A 1 0.57 17.29 5.54
CA MET A 1 1.45 16.50 6.47
C MET A 1 0.84 15.12 6.68
N LEU A 2 1.64 14.05 6.62
CA LEU A 2 1.15 12.68 6.89
C LEU A 2 0.74 12.53 8.37
N GLN A 3 -0.51 12.15 8.60
CA GLN A 3 -1.13 12.00 9.91
C GLN A 3 -1.19 10.54 10.36
N SER A 4 -1.35 9.61 9.42
CA SER A 4 -1.28 8.18 9.73
C SER A 4 -0.93 7.35 8.52
N ILE A 5 -0.32 6.21 8.77
CA ILE A 5 -0.18 5.13 7.80
C ILE A 5 -0.77 3.84 8.39
N GLU A 6 -1.63 3.15 7.66
CA GLU A 6 -2.07 1.79 7.98
C GLU A 6 -1.38 0.79 7.07
N LEU A 7 -0.75 -0.22 7.67
CA LEU A 7 -0.11 -1.31 6.95
C LEU A 7 -0.99 -2.55 7.05
N THR A 8 -1.22 -3.23 5.93
CA THR A 8 -1.96 -4.49 5.85
C THR A 8 -1.11 -5.54 5.14
N ASN A 9 -0.95 -6.69 5.78
CA ASN A 9 -0.17 -7.84 5.32
C ASN A 9 1.28 -7.53 4.91
N PHE A 10 1.96 -6.63 5.62
CA PHE A 10 3.33 -6.23 5.31
C PHE A 10 4.33 -6.75 6.35
N LYS A 11 5.27 -7.60 5.92
CA LYS A 11 6.30 -8.23 6.76
C LYS A 11 5.70 -8.89 8.00
N SER A 12 6.08 -8.48 9.21
CA SER A 12 5.53 -9.01 10.47
C SER A 12 4.19 -8.37 10.87
N ILE A 13 3.68 -7.39 10.11
CA ILE A 13 2.49 -6.62 10.44
C ILE A 13 1.30 -7.14 9.63
N LYS A 14 0.38 -7.84 10.31
CA LYS A 14 -0.88 -8.30 9.70
C LYS A 14 -1.79 -7.13 9.33
N LYS A 15 -2.07 -6.26 10.29
CA LYS A 15 -2.84 -5.03 10.09
C LYS A 15 -2.60 -4.10 11.27
N HIS A 16 -2.08 -2.89 11.02
CA HIS A 16 -1.90 -1.90 12.09
C HIS A 16 -1.89 -0.47 11.54
N ARG A 17 -2.59 0.44 12.20
CA ARG A 17 -2.60 1.87 11.90
C ARG A 17 -1.69 2.61 12.86
N PHE A 18 -0.69 3.29 12.29
CA PHE A 18 0.28 4.11 13.00
C PHE A 18 -0.13 5.58 12.90
N PRO A 19 -0.69 6.20 13.95
CA PRO A 19 -0.83 7.65 14.01
C PRO A 19 0.56 8.28 14.13
N LEU A 20 0.82 9.33 13.34
CA LEU A 20 2.09 10.00 13.29
C LEU A 20 1.98 11.39 13.91
N ARG A 21 2.96 11.74 14.72
CA ARG A 21 3.17 13.09 15.25
C ARG A 21 4.55 13.60 14.82
N LYS A 22 4.90 14.81 15.26
CA LYS A 22 6.22 15.41 14.98
C LYS A 22 7.38 14.55 15.50
N LEU A 23 7.16 13.80 16.59
CA LEU A 23 8.10 12.82 17.14
C LEU A 23 7.35 11.51 17.39
N ASN A 24 7.89 10.40 16.87
CA ASN A 24 7.34 9.06 17.07
C ASN A 24 8.44 8.18 17.68
N LEU A 25 8.19 7.63 18.86
CA LEU A 25 9.12 6.72 19.54
C LEU A 25 8.65 5.28 19.31
N LEU A 26 9.47 4.47 18.64
CA LEU A 26 9.18 3.07 18.37
C LEU A 26 9.89 2.18 19.39
N LEU A 27 9.13 1.61 20.32
CA LEU A 27 9.64 0.74 21.39
C LEU A 27 9.09 -0.68 21.26
N GLY A 28 9.79 -1.65 21.83
CA GLY A 28 9.35 -3.06 21.90
C GLY A 28 10.43 -4.06 21.47
N LEU A 29 10.14 -5.35 21.66
CA LEU A 29 11.05 -6.47 21.37
C LEU A 29 11.37 -6.62 19.88
N ASN A 30 12.40 -7.39 19.55
CA ASN A 30 12.71 -7.72 18.16
C ASN A 30 11.55 -8.50 17.50
N GLY A 31 11.34 -8.28 16.21
CA GLY A 31 10.25 -8.92 15.46
C GLY A 31 8.86 -8.28 15.61
N THR A 32 8.64 -7.34 16.55
CA THR A 32 7.31 -6.73 16.79
C THR A 32 6.84 -5.77 15.69
N GLY A 33 7.64 -5.55 14.64
CA GLY A 33 7.26 -4.73 13.48
C GLY A 33 7.82 -3.31 13.45
N LYS A 34 8.68 -2.92 14.40
CA LYS A 34 9.35 -1.61 14.39
C LYS A 34 10.13 -1.36 13.09
N SER A 35 11.00 -2.29 12.73
CA SER A 35 11.78 -2.22 11.48
C SER A 35 10.86 -2.31 10.27
N SER A 36 9.85 -3.17 10.29
CA SER A 36 8.84 -3.28 9.22
C SER A 36 8.16 -1.94 8.97
N PHE A 37 7.76 -1.22 10.02
CA PHE A 37 7.16 0.10 9.89
C PHE A 37 8.13 1.12 9.26
N ILE A 38 9.37 1.24 9.75
CA ILE A 38 10.37 2.14 9.14
C ILE A 38 10.64 1.76 7.68
N GLN A 39 10.79 0.46 7.39
CA GLN A 39 11.00 -0.05 6.05
C GLN A 39 9.86 0.27 5.10
N SER A 40 8.60 0.30 5.56
CA SER A 40 7.50 0.77 4.71
C SER A 40 7.67 2.24 4.32
N LEU A 41 8.07 3.12 5.25
CA LEU A 41 8.30 4.53 4.93
C LEU A 41 9.44 4.72 3.94
N LEU A 42 10.53 3.96 4.11
CA LEU A 42 11.67 3.97 3.18
C LEU A 42 11.32 3.40 1.81
N LEU A 43 10.46 2.37 1.76
CA LEU A 43 9.93 1.79 0.52
C LEU A 43 9.18 2.85 -0.29
N PHE A 44 8.32 3.64 0.35
CA PHE A 44 7.65 4.77 -0.31
C PHE A 44 8.65 5.83 -0.72
N ARG A 45 9.58 6.20 0.16
CA ARG A 45 10.58 7.23 -0.15
C ARG A 45 11.46 6.89 -1.35
N GLN A 46 11.84 5.63 -1.54
CA GLN A 46 12.62 5.25 -2.72
C GLN A 46 11.76 5.16 -3.99
N SER A 47 10.50 4.77 -3.83
CA SER A 47 9.57 4.69 -4.96
C SER A 47 9.10 6.09 -5.41
N ASP A 48 9.01 7.05 -4.49
CA ASP A 48 8.73 8.49 -4.69
C ASP A 48 9.74 9.20 -5.60
N ILE A 49 10.89 8.58 -5.92
CA ILE A 49 11.93 9.18 -6.77
C ILE A 49 11.86 8.68 -8.22
N THR A 50 11.21 7.54 -8.50
CA THR A 50 11.03 7.08 -9.89
C THR A 50 9.77 7.70 -10.54
N SER A 51 8.79 8.10 -9.73
CA SER A 51 7.52 8.69 -10.17
C SER A 51 7.54 10.23 -10.08
N LYS A 52 8.49 10.89 -10.75
CA LYS A 52 8.29 12.29 -11.11
C LYS A 52 7.05 12.36 -12.01
N TYR A 53 5.94 12.87 -11.49
CA TYR A 53 4.93 13.58 -12.28
C TYR A 53 4.52 12.94 -13.61
N LYS A 54 3.86 11.77 -13.57
CA LYS A 54 2.85 11.40 -14.58
C LYS A 54 1.45 11.51 -13.98
N MET A 55 1.16 12.61 -13.30
CA MET A 55 -0.22 13.04 -13.03
C MET A 55 -0.80 13.68 -14.30
N GLU A 56 -0.99 12.86 -15.33
CA GLU A 56 -2.09 13.04 -16.27
C GLU A 56 -3.04 11.84 -16.08
N GLY A 57 -3.49 11.65 -14.84
CA GLY A 57 -4.54 10.71 -14.51
C GLY A 57 -5.87 11.29 -14.99
N VAL A 58 -6.53 10.58 -15.91
CA VAL A 58 -7.89 10.87 -16.36
C VAL A 58 -8.82 10.80 -15.14
N LYS A 59 -9.42 11.93 -14.76
CA LYS A 59 -10.44 11.98 -13.71
C LYS A 59 -11.69 11.25 -14.22
N SER A 60 -12.02 10.11 -13.60
CA SER A 60 -13.33 9.47 -13.74
C SER A 60 -14.21 9.81 -12.54
N ASP A 61 -15.52 9.94 -12.77
CA ASP A 61 -16.54 10.33 -11.78
C ASP A 61 -16.73 9.34 -10.60
N THR A 62 -15.91 8.28 -10.53
CA THR A 62 -15.90 7.24 -9.49
C THR A 62 -14.60 7.17 -8.69
N GLY A 63 -13.73 8.19 -8.83
CA GLY A 63 -12.39 8.24 -8.23
C GLY A 63 -11.31 8.11 -9.31
N ILE A 64 -10.13 8.66 -9.04
CA ILE A 64 -8.99 8.56 -9.95
C ILE A 64 -8.58 7.08 -10.07
N ILE A 65 -8.84 6.47 -11.22
CA ILE A 65 -8.11 5.28 -11.66
C ILE A 65 -6.87 5.81 -12.36
N ILE A 66 -5.73 5.78 -11.67
CA ILE A 66 -4.44 5.97 -12.34
C ILE A 66 -4.26 4.74 -13.23
N ASN A 67 -4.54 4.91 -14.52
CA ASN A 67 -4.34 3.88 -15.52
C ASN A 67 -2.84 3.63 -15.67
N ASP A 68 -2.49 2.35 -15.74
CA ASP A 68 -1.16 1.72 -15.64
C ASP A 68 -0.60 1.60 -14.22
N TYR A 69 -0.36 0.35 -13.80
CA TYR A 69 0.23 -0.01 -12.53
C TYR A 69 1.50 0.79 -12.26
N ASP A 70 1.50 1.55 -11.16
CA ASP A 70 2.74 2.07 -10.62
C ASP A 70 3.44 0.96 -9.81
N THR A 71 4.75 1.13 -9.61
CA THR A 71 5.62 0.09 -9.03
C THR A 71 6.30 0.59 -7.76
N LEU A 72 6.29 -0.23 -6.70
CA LEU A 72 7.19 -0.08 -5.57
C LEU A 72 8.37 -1.04 -5.75
N LYS A 73 9.58 -0.51 -5.85
CA LYS A 73 10.79 -1.32 -5.89
C LYS A 73 11.08 -1.83 -4.49
N LEU A 74 11.14 -3.15 -4.29
CA LEU A 74 11.42 -3.72 -2.96
C LEU A 74 12.88 -3.56 -2.54
N ASN A 75 13.78 -3.36 -3.51
CA ASN A 75 15.21 -3.25 -3.30
C ASN A 75 15.74 -1.98 -3.96
N GLY A 76 16.46 -1.16 -3.20
CA GLY A 76 17.05 0.09 -3.64
C GLY A 76 17.85 0.76 -2.53
N ASP A 77 18.34 1.98 -2.77
CA ASP A 77 19.31 2.64 -1.91
C ASP A 77 18.82 2.90 -0.47
N TYR A 78 17.50 3.01 -0.26
CA TYR A 78 16.94 3.28 1.08
C TYR A 78 16.49 2.01 1.80
N VAL A 79 15.98 1.01 1.08
CA VAL A 79 15.55 -0.25 1.67
C VAL A 79 15.76 -1.43 0.73
N HIS A 80 16.23 -2.53 1.31
CA HIS A 80 16.28 -3.85 0.71
C HIS A 80 15.32 -4.77 1.47
N ILE A 81 14.19 -5.10 0.87
CA ILE A 81 13.17 -5.99 1.44
C ILE A 81 13.39 -7.44 1.02
N GLY A 82 13.98 -7.68 -0.15
CA GLY A 82 14.03 -8.98 -0.81
C GLY A 82 12.92 -9.09 -1.85
N THR A 83 12.12 -10.14 -1.75
CA THR A 83 11.05 -10.44 -2.71
C THR A 83 9.67 -10.08 -2.17
N THR A 84 8.65 -10.17 -3.02
CA THR A 84 7.24 -10.04 -2.61
C THR A 84 6.85 -11.01 -1.51
N LYS A 85 7.50 -12.19 -1.43
CA LYS A 85 7.33 -13.17 -0.36
C LYS A 85 7.84 -12.64 0.98
N ASP A 86 8.98 -11.96 0.98
CA ASP A 86 9.55 -11.32 2.18
C ASP A 86 8.76 -10.08 2.60
N ALA A 87 8.20 -9.35 1.62
CA ALA A 87 7.33 -8.21 1.86
C ALA A 87 5.96 -8.62 2.42
N ARG A 88 5.47 -9.82 2.12
CA ARG A 88 4.12 -10.30 2.47
C ARG A 88 4.07 -10.93 3.85
N TYR A 89 3.02 -10.63 4.60
CA TYR A 89 2.77 -11.27 5.90
C TYR A 89 2.55 -12.77 5.74
N GLN A 90 3.42 -13.56 6.38
CA GLN A 90 3.49 -15.01 6.20
C GLN A 90 2.20 -15.76 6.57
N TYR A 91 1.38 -15.21 7.47
CA TYR A 91 0.11 -15.81 7.90
C TYR A 91 -1.12 -15.15 7.28
N CYS A 92 -0.97 -14.43 6.16
CA CYS A 92 -2.13 -13.87 5.46
C CYS A 92 -2.92 -14.98 4.73
N LYS A 93 -4.21 -14.74 4.50
CA LYS A 93 -5.06 -15.68 3.76
C LYS A 93 -4.61 -15.76 2.29
N LYS A 94 -4.84 -16.91 1.65
CA LYS A 94 -4.61 -17.08 0.21
C LYS A 94 -5.36 -16.00 -0.57
N GLY A 95 -4.68 -15.33 -1.48
CA GLY A 95 -5.25 -14.22 -2.27
C GLY A 95 -5.35 -12.87 -1.56
N ALA A 96 -4.92 -12.75 -0.29
CA ALA A 96 -4.85 -11.45 0.37
C ALA A 96 -3.72 -10.58 -0.23
N CYS A 97 -4.01 -9.30 -0.45
CA CYS A 97 -3.05 -8.32 -0.98
C CYS A 97 -2.25 -7.65 0.15
N ILE A 98 -1.12 -7.05 -0.21
CA ILE A 98 -0.43 -6.08 0.64
C ILE A 98 -1.14 -4.74 0.44
N GLY A 99 -1.40 -4.01 1.51
CA GLY A 99 -2.13 -2.75 1.46
C GLY A 99 -1.49 -1.67 2.31
N PHE A 100 -1.52 -0.44 1.81
CA PHE A 100 -1.01 0.74 2.50
C PHE A 100 -2.05 1.85 2.42
N THR A 101 -2.44 2.40 3.57
CA THR A 101 -3.39 3.50 3.62
C THR A 101 -2.72 4.72 4.22
N PHE A 102 -2.77 5.84 3.50
CA PHE A 102 -2.20 7.10 3.94
C PHE A 102 -3.29 8.11 4.21
N GLN A 103 -3.12 8.87 5.29
CA GLN A 103 -4.02 9.97 5.62
C GLN A 103 -3.19 11.23 5.88
N PHE A 104 -3.55 12.32 5.22
CA PHE A 104 -2.89 13.61 5.37
C PHE A 104 -3.77 14.60 6.12
N ASN A 105 -3.17 15.66 6.64
CA ASN A 105 -3.88 16.73 7.32
C ASN A 105 -4.63 17.61 6.32
N GLY A 106 -5.95 17.76 6.47
CA GLY A 106 -6.76 18.68 5.66
C GLY A 106 -7.11 18.20 4.26
N ASP A 107 -6.58 17.05 3.84
CA ASP A 107 -6.76 16.47 2.51
C ASP A 107 -7.37 15.07 2.59
N ASP A 108 -7.85 14.61 1.45
CA ASP A 108 -8.25 13.23 1.20
C ASP A 108 -7.06 12.27 1.38
N GLY A 109 -7.34 11.06 1.87
CA GLY A 109 -6.33 10.02 1.98
C GLY A 109 -6.17 9.27 0.66
N PHE A 110 -5.28 8.31 0.62
CA PHE A 110 -5.29 7.32 -0.46
C PHE A 110 -4.92 5.92 0.05
N VAL A 111 -5.38 4.91 -0.66
CA VAL A 111 -5.05 3.50 -0.46
C VAL A 111 -4.23 3.02 -1.63
N LEU A 112 -3.17 2.29 -1.35
CA LEU A 112 -2.43 1.49 -2.30
C LEU A 112 -2.74 0.03 -2.03
N GLU A 113 -3.27 -0.67 -3.03
CA GLU A 113 -3.40 -2.12 -3.02
C GLU A 113 -2.37 -2.71 -3.97
N CYS A 114 -1.46 -3.52 -3.42
CA CYS A 114 -0.42 -4.17 -4.20
C CYS A 114 -0.86 -5.55 -4.65
N ASP A 115 -0.73 -5.81 -5.94
CA ASP A 115 -0.90 -7.14 -6.48
C ASP A 115 0.30 -8.01 -6.07
N TYR A 116 0.02 -9.29 -5.83
CA TYR A 116 1.04 -10.24 -5.44
C TYR A 116 1.49 -11.06 -6.64
N GLU A 117 2.72 -10.82 -7.08
CA GLU A 117 3.45 -11.67 -8.01
C GLU A 117 4.48 -12.48 -7.23
N PHE A 118 4.56 -13.79 -7.43
CA PHE A 118 5.40 -14.67 -6.62
C PHE A 118 6.89 -14.41 -6.86
N GLU A 119 7.65 -14.17 -5.79
CA GLU A 119 9.11 -13.99 -5.80
C GLU A 119 9.64 -12.84 -6.69
N SER A 120 8.77 -11.89 -7.06
CA SER A 120 9.17 -10.64 -7.72
C SER A 120 9.90 -9.69 -6.77
N ASP A 121 10.73 -8.79 -7.28
CA ASP A 121 11.40 -7.72 -6.54
C ASP A 121 10.64 -6.38 -6.64
N ILE A 122 9.44 -6.40 -7.22
CA ILE A 122 8.58 -5.24 -7.43
C ILE A 122 7.17 -5.54 -6.91
N LEU A 123 6.51 -4.52 -6.35
CA LEU A 123 5.07 -4.54 -6.06
C LEU A 123 4.35 -3.59 -7.02
N ASN A 124 3.60 -4.16 -7.95
CA ASN A 124 2.62 -3.42 -8.75
C ASN A 124 1.47 -2.99 -7.84
N TYR A 125 1.05 -1.74 -7.89
CA TYR A 125 -0.06 -1.27 -7.07
C TYR A 125 -1.12 -0.49 -7.85
N ARG A 126 -2.32 -0.50 -7.29
CA ARG A 126 -3.44 0.36 -7.68
C ARG A 126 -3.69 1.36 -6.57
N ALA A 127 -3.77 2.64 -6.93
CA ALA A 127 -4.06 3.73 -6.00
C ALA A 127 -5.54 4.09 -6.07
N PHE A 128 -6.14 4.34 -4.91
CA PHE A 128 -7.52 4.78 -4.76
C PHE A 128 -7.58 5.99 -3.84
N GLU A 129 -8.28 7.03 -4.22
CA GLU A 129 -8.58 8.14 -3.32
C GLU A 129 -9.51 7.68 -2.20
N LEU A 130 -9.23 8.15 -0.98
CA LEU A 130 -10.14 8.04 0.15
C LEU A 130 -10.81 9.39 0.33
N PRO A 131 -12.10 9.53 -0.06
CA PRO A 131 -12.82 10.76 0.18
C PRO A 131 -12.79 11.10 1.67
N GLY A 132 -12.55 12.37 1.96
CA GLY A 132 -12.30 12.91 3.28
C GLY A 132 -13.29 12.39 4.31
N PHE A 133 -12.75 12.04 5.48
CA PHE A 133 -13.49 11.51 6.62
C PHE A 133 -14.46 12.56 7.17
N ILE A 134 -15.63 12.74 6.55
CA ILE A 134 -16.73 13.51 7.12
C ILE A 134 -17.39 12.64 8.20
N SER A 135 -17.18 13.03 9.46
CA SER A 135 -18.04 12.72 10.60
C SER A 135 -18.36 11.22 10.84
N GLY A 136 -17.43 10.52 11.48
CA GLY A 136 -17.75 9.38 12.36
C GLY A 136 -18.39 8.14 11.71
N ARG A 137 -18.52 8.06 10.38
CA ARG A 137 -18.98 6.86 9.69
C ARG A 137 -17.81 6.10 9.09
N LYS A 138 -17.79 4.80 9.38
CA LYS A 138 -16.87 3.82 8.85
C LYS A 138 -17.09 3.70 7.34
N VAL A 139 -16.37 4.48 6.54
CA VAL A 139 -16.32 4.25 5.09
C VAL A 139 -15.52 2.98 4.88
N SER A 140 -16.19 1.92 4.45
CA SER A 140 -15.51 0.70 4.00
C SER A 140 -14.61 1.08 2.82
N PRO A 141 -13.31 0.76 2.84
CA PRO A 141 -12.45 0.99 1.68
C PRO A 141 -13.06 0.29 0.46
N PRO A 142 -12.86 0.82 -0.75
CA PRO A 142 -13.44 0.24 -1.95
C PRO A 142 -12.96 -1.21 -2.06
N PHE A 143 -13.90 -2.14 -1.91
CA PHE A 143 -13.82 -3.53 -2.35
C PHE A 143 -12.60 -4.36 -1.90
N PHE A 144 -12.63 -4.85 -0.65
CA PHE A 144 -12.03 -6.17 -0.34
C PHE A 144 -12.87 -7.29 -0.97
N SER A 145 -12.92 -7.44 -2.29
CA SER A 145 -13.58 -8.61 -2.88
C SER A 145 -12.87 -9.15 -4.12
N ASN A 146 -12.45 -10.41 -3.97
CA ASN A 146 -12.62 -11.50 -4.94
C ASN A 146 -12.72 -11.07 -6.41
N ARG A 147 -11.58 -10.90 -7.08
CA ARG A 147 -11.54 -11.04 -8.54
C ARG A 147 -10.16 -11.42 -9.06
N LEU A 148 -9.90 -12.72 -9.07
CA LEU A 148 -9.15 -13.37 -10.15
C LEU A 148 -10.02 -14.51 -10.69
N LYS A 149 -11.15 -14.16 -11.33
CA LYS A 149 -11.60 -15.00 -12.45
C LYS A 149 -10.76 -14.54 -13.64
N LYS A 150 -9.88 -15.42 -14.10
CA LYS A 150 -9.19 -15.28 -15.38
C LYS A 150 -10.23 -14.92 -16.46
N PRO A 151 -9.90 -14.10 -17.46
CA PRO A 151 -10.68 -14.10 -18.68
C PRO A 151 -10.54 -15.51 -19.29
N GLU A 152 -11.62 -16.29 -19.26
CA GLU A 152 -11.75 -17.42 -20.16
C GLU A 152 -11.66 -16.88 -21.58
N ALA A 153 -10.76 -17.48 -22.35
CA ALA A 153 -10.50 -17.14 -23.72
C ALA A 153 -11.80 -17.28 -24.54
N LEU A 154 -12.29 -16.16 -25.07
CA LEU A 154 -13.12 -16.17 -26.27
C LEU A 154 -12.19 -16.19 -27.47
N PHE A 155 -11.66 -17.38 -27.76
CA PHE A 155 -11.15 -17.77 -29.07
C PHE A 155 -11.65 -19.19 -29.35
N SER A 156 -12.84 -19.26 -29.94
CA SER A 156 -13.25 -20.23 -30.97
C SER A 156 -14.68 -19.89 -31.38
#